data_AF-A0A3D0DI46-F1
#
_entry.id   AF-A0A3D0DI46-F1
#
_cell.length_a   1.000
_cell.length_b   1.000
_cell.length_c   1.000
_cell.angle_alpha   90.00
_cell.angle_beta   90.00
_cell.angle_gamma   90.00
#
_symmetry.space_group_name_H-M   'P 1'
#
loop_
_entity.id
_entity.type
_entity.pdbx_description
1 polymer ?
#
loop_
_entity_poly.entity_id
_entity_poly.type
_entity_poly.pdbx_seq_one_letter_code
_entity_poly.pdbx_strand_id
1 'polypeptide(L)'
;LFGDWKKSDVALPPIPPVDYVMKPGVYVIEKQLTQTNISVGQLGIKRDNPDRYAIALMNFTLGGGSFTSRLTSKVRSDEGLAYSVGSSFNISGRDYGTFAAYAQTKTASTHRVLEIFMQEFKRIREELASQQEFETARDAYINNYVFQFDSP
;
A
#
# COMPACT_ATOMS: atom_id res chain seq x y z
N LEU A 1 10.58 35.52 -7.05
CA LEU A 1 9.61 35.39 -5.93
C LEU A 1 10.27 35.23 -4.57
N PHE A 2 11.37 34.47 -4.44
CA PHE A 2 12.02 34.19 -3.15
C PHE A 2 13.34 34.94 -2.88
N GLY A 3 13.71 35.91 -3.73
CA GLY A 3 15.02 36.60 -3.66
C GLY A 3 15.22 37.48 -2.42
N ASP A 4 14.13 38.03 -1.87
CA ASP A 4 14.18 38.93 -0.69
C ASP A 4 14.00 38.19 0.64
N TRP A 5 13.97 36.85 0.61
CA TRP A 5 13.79 36.06 1.83
C TRP A 5 15.05 36.12 2.70
N LYS A 6 14.90 36.67 3.90
CA LYS A 6 15.96 36.68 4.92
C LYS A 6 16.00 35.32 5.61
N LYS A 7 17.19 34.73 5.70
CA LYS A 7 17.41 33.53 6.51
C LYS A 7 17.01 33.83 7.96
N SER A 8 16.23 32.93 8.53
CA SER A 8 15.89 32.92 9.95
C SER A 8 16.22 31.55 10.51
N ASP A 9 16.85 31.50 11.69
CA ASP A 9 17.09 30.25 12.39
C ASP A 9 15.79 29.81 13.06
N VAL A 10 15.07 28.92 12.38
CA VAL A 10 13.82 28.33 12.89
C VAL A 10 14.16 27.00 13.55
N ALA A 11 14.00 26.94 14.87
CA ALA A 11 14.02 25.67 15.59
C ALA A 11 12.67 24.96 15.42
N LEU A 12 12.66 23.85 14.69
CA LEU A 12 11.47 23.00 14.60
C LEU A 12 11.32 22.19 15.89
N PRO A 13 10.10 22.06 16.44
CA PRO A 13 9.87 21.17 17.57
C PRO A 13 10.19 19.72 17.16
N PRO A 14 10.74 18.91 18.08
CA PRO A 14 10.93 17.49 17.82
C PRO A 14 9.58 16.82 17.57
N ILE A 15 9.53 15.89 16.61
CA ILE A 15 8.32 15.08 16.39
C ILE A 15 8.27 14.06 17.52
N PRO A 16 7.15 13.98 18.27
CA PRO A 16 7.00 12.92 19.26
C PRO A 16 7.04 11.57 18.55
N PRO A 17 7.81 10.59 19.06
CA PRO A 17 7.85 9.27 18.44
C PRO A 17 6.46 8.63 18.46
N VAL A 18 6.15 7.83 17.45
CA VAL A 18 4.96 7.00 17.44
C VAL A 18 5.12 5.89 18.48
N ASP A 19 4.61 6.11 19.70
CA ASP A 19 4.47 5.09 20.74
C ASP A 19 3.13 4.36 20.56
N TYR A 20 3.07 3.49 19.56
CA TYR A 20 1.88 2.71 19.24
C TYR A 20 2.19 1.22 19.27
N VAL A 21 1.62 0.52 20.24
CA VAL A 21 1.60 -0.95 20.25
C VAL A 21 0.42 -1.41 19.40
N MET A 22 0.73 -2.02 18.26
CA MET A 22 -0.28 -2.56 17.38
C MET A 22 -1.05 -3.68 18.06
N LYS A 23 -2.35 -3.48 18.23
CA LYS A 23 -3.27 -4.53 18.69
C LYS A 23 -4.05 -5.04 17.48
N PRO A 24 -3.93 -6.34 17.13
CA PRO A 24 -4.75 -6.90 16.08
C PRO A 24 -6.23 -6.78 16.47
N GLY A 25 -7.08 -6.43 15.51
CA GLY A 25 -8.50 -6.24 15.76
C GLY A 25 -9.30 -6.19 14.47
N VAL A 26 -10.57 -6.59 14.57
CA VAL A 26 -11.55 -6.47 13.49
C VAL A 26 -12.58 -5.44 13.93
N TYR A 27 -12.71 -4.37 13.17
CA TYR A 27 -13.65 -3.28 13.45
C TYR A 27 -14.72 -3.29 12.36
N VAL A 28 -15.97 -3.52 12.76
CA VAL A 28 -17.11 -3.56 11.84
C VAL A 28 -17.99 -2.36 12.10
N ILE A 29 -18.25 -1.58 11.04
CA ILE A 29 -19.25 -0.53 11.07
C ILE A 29 -20.45 -1.04 10.29
N GLU A 30 -21.50 -1.44 11.01
CA GLU A 30 -22.71 -1.96 10.39
C GLU A 30 -23.51 -0.84 9.73
N LYS A 31 -23.80 -1.02 8.44
CA LYS A 31 -24.65 -0.15 7.64
C LYS A 31 -25.45 -1.02 6.66
N GLN A 32 -26.68 -0.61 6.36
CA GLN A 32 -27.52 -1.27 5.36
C GLN A 32 -27.04 -0.92 3.95
N LEU A 33 -25.98 -1.58 3.50
CA LEU A 33 -25.34 -1.39 2.19
C LEU A 33 -25.22 -2.72 1.44
N THR A 34 -25.28 -2.65 0.12
CA THR A 34 -25.10 -3.83 -0.77
C THR A 34 -23.64 -4.20 -0.99
N GLN A 35 -22.72 -3.31 -0.62
CA GLN A 35 -21.28 -3.50 -0.73
C GLN A 35 -20.57 -3.21 0.60
N THR A 36 -19.51 -3.98 0.86
CA THR A 36 -18.59 -3.77 1.97
C THR A 36 -17.32 -3.10 1.47
N ASN A 37 -16.91 -2.04 2.16
CA ASN A 37 -15.59 -1.42 2.01
C ASN A 37 -14.65 -2.07 3.02
N ILE A 38 -13.62 -2.75 2.52
CA ILE A 38 -12.62 -3.45 3.31
C ILE A 38 -11.34 -2.61 3.33
N SER A 39 -10.75 -2.46 4.52
CA SER A 39 -9.40 -1.95 4.70
C SER A 39 -8.68 -2.82 5.72
N VAL A 40 -7.51 -3.33 5.35
CA VAL A 40 -6.63 -4.12 6.22
C VAL A 40 -5.26 -3.47 6.20
N GLY A 41 -4.76 -3.04 7.36
CA GLY A 41 -3.55 -2.26 7.40
C GLY A 41 -2.82 -2.29 8.74
N GLN A 42 -1.63 -1.69 8.71
CA GLN A 42 -0.74 -1.53 9.87
C GLN A 42 0.13 -0.28 9.69
N LEU A 43 0.95 0.01 10.69
CA LEU A 43 2.08 0.92 10.54
C LEU A 43 2.96 0.39 9.41
N GLY A 44 3.35 1.31 8.53
CA GLY A 44 4.23 1.03 7.41
C GLY A 44 5.68 1.20 7.81
N ILE A 45 6.45 1.84 6.95
CA ILE A 45 7.88 2.10 7.17
C ILE A 45 8.15 3.60 7.37
N LYS A 46 9.30 3.89 7.98
CA LYS A 46 9.86 5.24 7.99
C LYS A 46 10.42 5.61 6.63
N ARG A 47 10.51 6.90 6.36
CA ARG A 47 11.01 7.45 5.09
C ARG A 47 12.47 7.11 4.82
N ASP A 48 13.28 7.00 5.87
CA ASP A 48 14.70 6.68 5.84
C ASP A 48 15.00 5.17 5.89
N ASN A 49 13.99 4.31 5.86
CA ASN A 49 14.19 2.87 5.83
C ASN A 49 15.04 2.48 4.59
N PRO A 50 16.15 1.74 4.78
CA PRO A 50 17.07 1.38 3.69
C PRO A 50 16.39 0.49 2.63
N ASP A 51 15.41 -0.31 3.02
CA ASP A 51 14.68 -1.23 2.17
C ASP A 51 13.47 -0.58 1.47
N ARG A 52 13.29 0.74 1.56
CA ARG A 52 12.11 1.43 0.99
C ARG A 52 11.83 1.08 -0.47
N TYR A 53 12.88 0.87 -1.27
CA TYR A 53 12.75 0.52 -2.68
C TYR A 53 12.37 -0.95 -2.87
N ALA A 54 12.98 -1.85 -2.09
CA ALA A 54 12.58 -3.26 -2.08
C ALA A 54 11.11 -3.41 -1.66
N ILE A 55 10.67 -2.63 -0.67
CA ILE A 55 9.28 -2.59 -0.21
C ILE A 55 8.35 -1.99 -1.28
N ALA A 56 8.80 -0.97 -2.02
CA ALA A 56 8.02 -0.43 -3.14
C ALA A 56 7.80 -1.47 -4.25
N LEU A 57 8.85 -2.21 -4.62
CA LEU A 57 8.76 -3.31 -5.59
C LEU A 57 7.87 -4.45 -5.06
N MET A 58 8.04 -4.85 -3.80
CA MET A 58 7.19 -5.84 -3.15
C MET A 58 5.71 -5.40 -3.16
N ASN A 59 5.42 -4.15 -2.81
CA ASN A 59 4.05 -3.65 -2.82
C ASN A 59 3.49 -3.63 -4.25
N PHE A 60 4.29 -3.29 -5.26
CA PHE A 60 3.88 -3.38 -6.66
C PHE A 60 3.41 -4.80 -6.99
N THR A 61 4.20 -5.82 -6.64
CA THR A 61 3.84 -7.24 -6.83
C THR A 61 2.60 -7.63 -6.03
N LEU A 62 2.47 -7.19 -4.77
CA LEU A 62 1.35 -7.55 -3.91
C LEU A 62 0.01 -6.97 -4.40
N GLY A 63 -0.09 -5.64 -4.52
CA GLY A 63 -1.36 -4.97 -4.79
C GLY A 63 -1.26 -3.55 -5.38
N GLY A 64 -0.04 -3.03 -5.56
CA GLY A 64 0.22 -1.70 -6.11
C GLY A 64 0.36 -1.68 -7.64
N GLY A 65 0.63 -2.82 -8.26
CA GLY A 65 0.83 -2.96 -9.71
C GLY A 65 -0.43 -3.01 -10.56
N SER A 66 -1.60 -2.68 -10.00
CA SER A 66 -2.90 -2.79 -10.69
C SER A 66 -3.11 -4.22 -11.22
N PHE A 67 -3.43 -4.38 -12.50
CA PHE A 67 -3.75 -5.67 -13.13
C PHE A 67 -2.66 -6.74 -13.06
N THR A 68 -1.39 -6.38 -12.85
CA THR A 68 -0.28 -7.35 -12.73
C THR A 68 -0.03 -7.78 -11.29
N SER A 69 -0.70 -7.17 -10.31
CA SER A 69 -0.52 -7.50 -8.90
C SER A 69 -1.27 -8.77 -8.49
N ARG A 70 -0.77 -9.46 -7.46
CA ARG A 70 -1.36 -10.70 -6.93
C ARG A 70 -2.78 -10.50 -6.42
N LEU A 71 -3.01 -9.45 -5.62
CA LEU A 71 -4.34 -9.15 -5.07
C LEU A 71 -5.36 -8.85 -6.17
N THR A 72 -4.97 -8.06 -7.18
CA THR A 72 -5.87 -7.77 -8.30
C THR A 72 -6.14 -9.02 -9.12
N SER A 73 -5.09 -9.79 -9.45
CA SER A 73 -5.25 -11.05 -10.18
C SER A 73 -6.22 -12.00 -9.47
N LYS A 74 -6.02 -12.25 -8.16
CA LYS A 74 -6.87 -13.18 -7.40
C LYS A 74 -8.29 -12.67 -7.19
N VAL A 75 -8.44 -11.45 -6.68
CA VAL A 75 -9.75 -10.94 -6.26
C VAL A 75 -10.58 -10.48 -7.45
N ARG A 76 -9.97 -9.82 -8.45
CA ARG A 76 -10.67 -9.25 -9.60
C ARG A 76 -10.71 -10.20 -10.79
N SER A 77 -9.56 -10.73 -11.21
CA SER A 77 -9.47 -11.48 -12.47
C SER A 77 -9.93 -12.93 -12.31
N ASP A 78 -9.42 -13.65 -11.30
CA ASP A 78 -9.70 -15.07 -11.09
C ASP A 78 -11.10 -15.30 -10.51
N GLU A 79 -11.47 -14.54 -9.47
CA GLU A 79 -12.73 -14.78 -8.73
C GLU A 79 -13.83 -13.74 -8.97
N GLY A 80 -13.54 -12.62 -9.63
CA GLY A 80 -14.56 -11.61 -9.96
C GLY A 80 -15.27 -10.97 -8.75
N LEU A 81 -14.62 -10.92 -7.59
CA LEU A 81 -15.22 -10.51 -6.32
C LEU A 81 -15.24 -8.99 -6.12
N ALA A 82 -14.24 -8.27 -6.65
CA ALA A 82 -14.13 -6.83 -6.51
C ALA A 82 -13.53 -6.19 -7.75
N TYR A 83 -14.07 -5.04 -8.17
CA TYR A 83 -13.47 -4.23 -9.22
C TYR A 83 -12.30 -3.39 -8.69
N SER A 84 -12.48 -2.81 -7.50
CA SER A 84 -11.51 -1.98 -6.80
C SER A 84 -10.86 -2.80 -5.68
N VAL A 85 -9.58 -3.13 -5.87
CA VAL A 85 -8.75 -3.89 -4.94
C VAL A 85 -7.30 -3.46 -5.13
N GLY A 86 -6.52 -3.41 -4.07
CA GLY A 86 -5.10 -3.10 -4.16
C GLY A 86 -4.44 -2.92 -2.80
N SER A 87 -3.18 -2.49 -2.82
CA SER A 87 -2.42 -2.14 -1.63
C SER A 87 -1.46 -0.99 -1.85
N SER A 88 -1.16 -0.27 -0.78
CA SER A 88 -0.20 0.83 -0.81
C SER A 88 0.57 0.95 0.51
N PHE A 89 1.81 1.43 0.37
CA PHE A 89 2.57 2.01 1.47
C PHE A 89 2.57 3.53 1.31
N ASN A 90 2.10 4.23 2.32
CA ASN A 90 2.21 5.69 2.40
C ASN A 90 3.42 6.05 3.27
N ILE A 91 4.33 6.88 2.75
CA ILE A 91 5.61 7.25 3.39
C ILE A 91 5.77 8.79 3.48
N SER A 92 4.65 9.52 3.59
CA SER A 92 4.67 11.00 3.59
C SER A 92 4.96 11.65 4.95
N GLY A 93 4.98 10.87 6.03
CA GLY A 93 5.20 11.34 7.40
C GLY A 93 6.67 11.61 7.77
N ARG A 94 6.86 12.28 8.92
CA ARG A 94 8.18 12.43 9.55
C ARG A 94 8.56 11.25 10.46
N ASP A 95 7.65 10.31 10.66
CA ASP A 95 7.85 9.04 11.36
C ASP A 95 7.23 7.90 10.51
N TYR A 96 6.87 6.77 11.13
CA TYR A 96 6.22 5.64 10.45
C TYR A 96 5.02 6.08 9.59
N GLY A 97 5.05 5.63 8.34
CA GLY A 97 3.93 5.70 7.43
C GLY A 97 2.87 4.63 7.71
N THR A 98 2.06 4.31 6.72
CA THR A 98 1.03 3.26 6.81
C THR A 98 1.14 2.26 5.67
N PHE A 99 0.76 1.02 5.94
CA PHE A 99 0.42 0.04 4.93
C PHE A 99 -1.08 -0.22 4.99
N ALA A 100 -1.73 -0.28 3.83
CA ALA A 100 -3.11 -0.73 3.74
C ALA A 100 -3.36 -1.46 2.42
N ALA A 101 -4.05 -2.60 2.51
CA ALA A 101 -4.78 -3.21 1.41
C ALA A 101 -6.26 -2.88 1.53
N TYR A 102 -6.93 -2.74 0.39
CA TYR A 102 -8.34 -2.36 0.33
C TYR A 102 -9.08 -3.17 -0.72
N ALA A 103 -10.39 -3.32 -0.53
CA ALA A 103 -11.29 -3.84 -1.55
C ALA A 103 -12.71 -3.30 -1.38
N GLN A 104 -13.45 -3.22 -2.48
CA GLN A 104 -14.88 -2.94 -2.51
C GLN A 104 -15.61 -4.11 -3.15
N THR A 105 -16.37 -4.86 -2.35
CA THR A 105 -16.99 -6.13 -2.76
C THR A 105 -18.44 -6.22 -2.32
N LYS A 106 -19.19 -7.19 -2.86
CA LYS A 106 -20.55 -7.50 -2.37
C LYS A 106 -20.46 -7.95 -0.91
N THR A 107 -21.43 -7.55 -0.08
CA THR A 107 -21.40 -7.87 1.35
C THR A 107 -21.23 -9.37 1.63
N ALA A 108 -21.90 -10.23 0.84
CA ALA A 108 -21.80 -11.68 0.94
C ALA A 108 -20.40 -12.25 0.61
N SER A 109 -19.58 -11.52 -0.14
CA SER A 109 -18.22 -11.94 -0.57
C SER A 109 -17.12 -11.43 0.36
N THR A 110 -17.45 -10.62 1.38
CA THR A 110 -16.49 -10.00 2.30
C THR A 110 -15.51 -11.00 2.92
N HIS A 111 -16.03 -12.11 3.42
CA HIS A 111 -15.20 -13.13 4.07
C HIS A 111 -14.18 -13.75 3.09
N ARG A 112 -14.62 -14.06 1.86
CA ARG A 112 -13.74 -14.63 0.84
C ARG A 112 -12.63 -13.66 0.45
N VAL A 113 -12.92 -12.37 0.31
CA VAL A 113 -11.90 -11.36 -0.01
C VAL A 113 -10.87 -11.23 1.12
N LEU A 114 -11.31 -11.24 2.39
CA LEU A 114 -10.40 -11.22 3.55
C LEU A 114 -9.50 -12.46 3.59
N GLU A 115 -10.04 -13.63 3.25
CA GLU A 115 -9.27 -14.88 3.17
C GLU A 115 -8.14 -14.77 2.12
N ILE A 116 -8.47 -14.27 0.92
CA ILE A 116 -7.48 -14.04 -0.15
C ILE A 116 -6.40 -13.06 0.31
N PHE A 117 -6.79 -11.97 1.00
CA PHE A 117 -5.81 -11.01 1.54
C PHE A 117 -4.84 -11.70 2.50
N MET A 118 -5.34 -12.50 3.44
CA MET A 118 -4.48 -13.19 4.41
C MET A 118 -3.57 -14.22 3.73
N GLN A 119 -4.06 -14.93 2.72
CA GLN A 119 -3.27 -15.86 1.92
C GLN A 119 -2.14 -15.14 1.19
N GLU A 120 -2.44 -14.07 0.45
CA GLU A 120 -1.42 -13.34 -0.31
C GLU A 120 -0.42 -12.61 0.60
N PHE A 121 -0.86 -12.10 1.76
CA PHE A 121 0.07 -11.56 2.77
C PHE A 121 1.00 -12.62 3.35
N LYS A 122 0.53 -13.86 3.51
CA LYS A 122 1.38 -14.96 3.93
C LYS A 122 2.38 -15.30 2.81
N ARG A 123 1.89 -15.49 1.58
CA ARG A 123 2.72 -15.87 0.43
C ARG A 123 3.80 -14.85 0.11
N ILE A 124 3.50 -13.54 0.13
CA ILE A 124 4.51 -12.51 -0.14
C ILE A 124 5.63 -12.45 0.92
N ARG A 125 5.40 -13.00 2.13
CA ARG A 125 6.40 -13.10 3.20
C ARG A 125 7.21 -14.39 3.15
N GLU A 126 6.62 -15.47 2.66
CA GLU A 126 7.21 -16.81 2.71
C GLU A 126 7.78 -17.29 1.37
N GLU A 127 7.25 -16.76 0.25
CA GLU A 127 7.65 -17.12 -1.10
C GLU A 127 8.41 -15.97 -1.74
N LEU A 128 9.49 -16.29 -2.46
CA LEU A 128 10.15 -15.31 -3.32
C LEU A 128 9.21 -14.91 -4.46
N ALA A 129 9.29 -13.64 -4.87
CA ALA A 129 8.70 -13.22 -6.13
C ALA A 129 9.36 -14.01 -7.27
N SER A 130 8.55 -14.44 -8.24
CA SER A 130 9.10 -15.02 -9.46
C SER A 130 9.94 -13.99 -10.20
N GLN A 131 10.86 -14.47 -11.05
CA GLN A 131 11.70 -13.59 -11.87
C GLN A 131 10.86 -12.61 -12.70
N GLN A 132 9.75 -13.09 -13.26
CA GLN A 132 8.82 -12.27 -14.05
C GLN A 132 8.13 -11.19 -13.22
N GLU A 133 7.66 -11.52 -12.01
CA GLU A 133 7.06 -10.54 -11.09
C GLU A 133 8.06 -9.45 -10.69
N PHE A 134 9.31 -9.84 -10.43
CA PHE A 134 10.39 -8.92 -10.10
C PHE A 134 10.71 -7.99 -11.26
N GLU A 135 10.91 -8.53 -12.47
CA GLU A 135 11.21 -7.74 -13.67
C GLU A 135 10.07 -6.76 -13.98
N THR A 136 8.83 -7.23 -13.92
CA THR A 136 7.65 -6.37 -14.13
C THR A 136 7.60 -5.23 -13.13
N ALA A 137 7.82 -5.52 -11.84
CA ALA A 137 7.83 -4.49 -10.80
C ALA A 137 8.97 -3.49 -10.98
N ARG A 138 10.18 -3.97 -11.29
CA ARG A 138 11.36 -3.13 -11.51
C ARG A 138 11.14 -2.19 -12.70
N ASP A 139 10.70 -2.73 -13.82
CA ASP A 139 10.54 -1.96 -15.06
C ASP A 139 9.42 -0.94 -14.91
N ALA A 140 8.31 -1.30 -14.26
CA ALA A 140 7.25 -0.35 -13.94
C ALA A 140 7.73 0.78 -13.02
N TYR A 141 8.55 0.46 -12.01
CA TYR A 141 9.10 1.46 -11.10
C TYR A 141 10.02 2.45 -11.81
N ILE A 142 10.90 1.97 -12.69
CA ILE A 142 11.84 2.80 -13.46
C ILE A 142 11.10 3.64 -14.50
N ASN A 143 10.20 3.04 -15.28
CA ASN A 143 9.52 3.73 -16.38
C ASN A 143 8.54 4.79 -15.90
N ASN A 144 7.87 4.57 -14.75
CA ASN A 144 6.96 5.55 -14.18
C ASN A 144 7.70 6.84 -13.76
N TYR A 145 8.98 6.75 -13.37
CA TYR A 145 9.77 7.93 -13.00
C TYR A 145 9.87 8.97 -14.12
N VAL A 146 9.96 8.53 -15.39
CA VAL A 146 10.09 9.43 -16.55
C VAL A 146 8.85 10.30 -16.73
N PHE A 147 7.65 9.76 -16.43
CA PHE A 147 6.39 10.48 -16.59
C PHE A 147 6.08 11.45 -15.44
N GLN A 148 6.82 11.41 -14.32
CA GLN A 148 6.60 12.35 -13.21
C GLN A 148 7.01 13.79 -13.54
N PHE A 149 7.72 13.99 -14.65
CA PHE A 149 8.27 15.27 -15.08
C PHE A 149 7.88 15.62 -16.53
N ASP A 150 6.85 14.96 -17.07
CA ASP A 150 6.40 15.18 -18.44
C ASP A 150 5.67 16.52 -18.64
N SER A 151 5.28 17.16 -17.53
CA SER A 151 4.55 18.41 -17.50
C SER A 151 5.24 19.40 -16.54
N PRO A 152 5.52 20.65 -16.97
CA PRO A 152 6.29 21.65 -16.20
C PRO A 152 5.54 22.25 -14.99
#